data_AF-A0AAW8CT20-F1
#
_entry.id   AF-A0AAW8CT20-F1
#
_cell.length_a   1.000
_cell.length_b   1.000
_cell.length_c   1.000
_cell.angle_alpha   90.00
_cell.angle_beta   90.00
_cell.angle_gamma   90.00
#
_symmetry.space_group_name_H-M   'P 1'
#
loop_
_entity.id
_entity.type
_entity.pdbx_description
1 polymer ?
#
loop_
_entity_poly.entity_id
_entity_poly.type
_entity_poly.pdbx_seq_one_letter_code
_entity_poly.pdbx_strand_id
1 'polypeptide(L)'
;MKNKTVQQTIVDRGAVYGDFCETAYISQKLKGALKTGNLDKEIRITTQQREALEMICVKIARIVTGDPNYEDNWRDIAGYAMLGGNLTGENNNE
;
A
#
# COMPACT_ATOMS: atom_id res chain seq x y z
N MET A 1 25.43 -16.48 5.52
CA MET A 1 23.99 -16.78 5.33
C MET A 1 23.74 -16.96 3.84
N LYS A 2 22.99 -17.98 3.41
CA LYS A 2 22.60 -18.10 1.99
C LYS A 2 21.56 -17.03 1.70
N ASN A 3 21.83 -16.17 0.71
CA ASN A 3 20.83 -15.21 0.24
C ASN A 3 19.69 -15.96 -0.42
N LYS A 4 18.47 -15.59 -0.06
CA LYS A 4 17.25 -16.13 -0.65
C LYS A 4 17.19 -15.75 -2.13
N THR A 5 16.87 -16.69 -3.01
CA THR A 5 16.70 -16.39 -4.43
C THR A 5 15.44 -15.55 -4.65
N VAL A 6 15.36 -14.86 -5.78
CA VAL A 6 14.14 -14.16 -6.20
C VAL A 6 12.96 -15.13 -6.28
N GLN A 7 13.17 -16.32 -6.83
CA GLN A 7 12.12 -17.33 -6.94
C GLN A 7 11.57 -17.76 -5.58
N GLN A 8 12.46 -17.97 -4.60
CA GLN A 8 12.02 -18.30 -3.25
C GLN A 8 11.27 -17.12 -2.59
N THR A 9 11.63 -15.88 -2.91
CA THR A 9 10.90 -14.71 -2.44
C THR A 9 9.49 -14.64 -3.02
N ILE A 10 9.33 -14.97 -4.31
CA ILE A 10 8.03 -15.00 -4.99
C ILE A 10 7.11 -16.03 -4.34
N VAL A 11 7.60 -17.26 -4.13
CA VAL A 11 6.83 -18.34 -3.50
C VAL A 11 6.37 -17.93 -2.10
N ASP A 12 7.31 -17.50 -1.26
CA ASP A 12 7.02 -17.20 0.14
C ASP A 12 6.09 -15.98 0.28
N ARG A 13 6.19 -15.00 -0.62
CA ARG A 13 5.29 -13.84 -0.64
C ARG A 13 3.92 -14.17 -1.21
N GLY A 14 3.85 -15.04 -2.22
CA GLY A 14 2.58 -15.52 -2.77
C GLY A 14 1.73 -16.25 -1.73
N ALA A 15 2.38 -17.01 -0.82
CA ALA A 15 1.70 -17.68 0.27
C ALA A 15 1.04 -16.71 1.28
N VAL A 16 1.53 -15.48 1.40
CA VAL A 16 1.04 -14.48 2.36
C VAL A 16 0.10 -13.47 1.70
N TYR A 17 0.48 -12.96 0.53
CA TYR A 17 -0.23 -11.88 -0.16
C TYR A 17 -1.22 -12.36 -1.23
N GLY A 18 -1.26 -13.68 -1.47
CA GLY A 18 -2.06 -14.28 -2.52
C GLY A 18 -1.44 -14.16 -3.91
N ASP A 19 -2.24 -14.47 -4.92
CA ASP A 19 -1.82 -14.35 -6.31
C ASP A 19 -1.53 -12.88 -6.68
N PHE A 20 -0.40 -12.67 -7.36
CA PHE A 20 0.04 -11.32 -7.71
C PHE A 20 -0.86 -10.69 -8.78
N CYS A 21 -1.38 -11.47 -9.74
CA CYS A 21 -2.26 -10.93 -10.78
C CYS A 21 -3.59 -10.45 -10.17
N GLU A 22 -4.16 -11.19 -9.23
CA GLU A 22 -5.35 -10.76 -8.48
C GLU A 22 -5.07 -9.53 -7.62
N THR A 23 -3.97 -9.53 -6.86
CA THR A 23 -3.54 -8.37 -6.06
C THR A 23 -3.37 -7.12 -6.93
N ALA A 24 -2.70 -7.28 -8.08
CA ALA A 24 -2.46 -6.21 -9.04
C ALA A 24 -3.78 -5.69 -9.62
N TYR A 25 -4.70 -6.58 -10.00
CA TYR A 25 -6.00 -6.21 -10.52
C TYR A 25 -6.80 -5.36 -9.51
N ILE A 26 -6.93 -5.83 -8.26
CA ILE A 26 -7.70 -5.13 -7.22
C ILE A 26 -7.04 -3.80 -6.87
N SER A 27 -5.72 -3.78 -6.67
CA SER A 27 -5.01 -2.53 -6.34
C SER A 27 -5.16 -1.48 -7.43
N GLN A 28 -5.06 -1.85 -8.71
CA GLN A 28 -5.26 -0.92 -9.82
C GLN A 28 -6.72 -0.43 -9.91
N LYS A 29 -7.71 -1.28 -9.61
CA LYS A 29 -9.13 -0.86 -9.53
C LYS A 29 -9.36 0.18 -8.43
N LEU A 30 -8.81 -0.05 -7.24
CA LEU A 30 -8.89 0.90 -6.12
C LEU A 30 -8.21 2.23 -6.47
N LYS A 31 -6.99 2.19 -7.01
CA LYS A 31 -6.29 3.39 -7.48
C LYS A 31 -7.07 4.12 -8.56
N GLY A 32 -7.70 3.38 -9.49
CA GLY A 32 -8.57 3.94 -10.52
C GLY A 32 -9.73 4.76 -9.93
N ALA A 33 -10.38 4.25 -8.88
CA ALA A 33 -11.45 4.98 -8.19
C ALA A 33 -10.93 6.30 -7.57
N LEU A 34 -9.75 6.29 -6.95
CA LEU A 34 -9.12 7.50 -6.41
C LEU A 34 -8.77 8.51 -7.51
N LYS A 35 -8.24 8.05 -8.64
CA LYS A 35 -7.90 8.91 -9.80
C LYS A 35 -9.15 9.60 -10.36
N THR A 36 -10.25 8.87 -10.54
CA THR A 36 -11.55 9.47 -10.89
C THR A 36 -12.01 10.49 -9.83
N GLY A 37 -11.68 10.24 -8.56
CA GLY A 37 -11.97 11.11 -7.41
C GLY A 37 -11.05 12.32 -7.21
N ASN A 38 -10.18 12.66 -8.18
CA ASN A 38 -9.22 13.77 -8.16
C ASN A 38 -7.85 13.50 -7.52
N LEU A 39 -7.44 12.25 -7.32
CA LEU A 39 -6.11 11.94 -6.78
C LEU A 39 -4.97 12.58 -7.60
N ASP A 40 -5.15 12.70 -8.92
CA ASP A 40 -4.14 13.26 -9.81
C ASP A 40 -4.05 14.80 -9.80
N LYS A 41 -4.94 15.49 -9.07
CA LYS A 41 -4.91 16.96 -8.98
C LYS A 41 -3.83 17.42 -7.99
N GLU A 42 -2.63 17.66 -8.50
CA GLU A 42 -1.44 18.09 -7.72
C GLU A 42 -1.67 19.37 -6.89
N ILE A 43 -2.54 20.29 -7.35
CA ILE A 43 -2.90 21.50 -6.60
C ILE A 43 -3.57 21.16 -5.25
N ARG A 44 -4.20 19.97 -5.12
CA ARG A 44 -4.97 19.57 -3.94
C ARG A 44 -4.29 18.48 -3.10
N ILE A 45 -3.52 17.60 -3.73
CA ILE A 45 -2.92 16.42 -3.11
C ILE A 45 -1.42 16.46 -3.34
N THR A 46 -0.65 16.52 -2.24
CA THR A 46 0.81 16.47 -2.30
C THR A 46 1.29 15.09 -2.78
N THR A 47 2.53 15.02 -3.27
CA THR A 47 3.13 13.74 -3.70
C THR A 47 3.16 12.71 -2.56
N GLN A 48 3.45 13.14 -1.32
CA GLN A 48 3.42 12.30 -0.12
C GLN A 48 2.01 11.75 0.18
N GLN A 49 0.98 12.61 0.11
CA GLN A 49 -0.41 12.20 0.32
C GLN A 49 -0.85 11.21 -0.76
N ARG A 50 -0.46 11.46 -2.02
CA ARG A 50 -0.76 10.56 -3.14
C ARG A 50 -0.16 9.18 -2.93
N GLU A 51 1.14 9.12 -2.63
CA GLU A 51 1.84 7.86 -2.41
C GLU A 51 1.22 7.08 -1.24
N ALA A 52 0.92 7.76 -0.14
CA ALA A 52 0.26 7.14 1.01
C ALA A 52 -1.08 6.50 0.64
N LEU A 53 -1.94 7.22 -0.09
CA LEU A 53 -3.23 6.72 -0.56
C LEU A 53 -3.08 5.52 -1.51
N GLU A 54 -2.13 5.59 -2.44
CA GLU A 54 -1.84 4.50 -3.36
C GLU A 54 -1.33 3.24 -2.65
N MET A 55 -0.47 3.41 -1.64
CA MET A 55 0.05 2.30 -0.85
C MET A 55 -1.03 1.67 0.03
N ILE A 56 -1.94 2.46 0.62
CA ILE A 56 -3.13 1.94 1.31
C ILE A 56 -3.95 1.05 0.38
N CYS A 57 -4.19 1.47 -0.88
CA CYS A 57 -4.88 0.62 -1.86
C CYS A 57 -4.17 -0.71 -2.12
N VAL A 58 -2.83 -0.71 -2.17
CA VAL A 58 -2.04 -1.94 -2.34
C VAL A 58 -2.20 -2.87 -1.13
N LYS A 59 -2.21 -2.33 0.10
CA LYS A 59 -2.37 -3.15 1.31
C LYS A 59 -3.78 -3.72 1.44
N ILE A 60 -4.80 -2.94 1.11
CA ILE A 60 -6.19 -3.45 1.02
C ILE A 60 -6.26 -4.60 0.01
N ALA A 61 -5.66 -4.45 -1.17
CA ALA A 61 -5.64 -5.52 -2.18
C ALA A 61 -5.00 -6.81 -1.64
N ARG A 62 -3.83 -6.71 -0.98
CA ARG A 62 -3.15 -7.86 -0.36
C ARG A 62 -3.96 -8.56 0.73
N ILE A 63 -4.74 -7.81 1.51
CA ILE A 63 -5.61 -8.36 2.56
C ILE A 63 -6.72 -9.20 1.94
N VAL A 64 -7.33 -8.73 0.85
CA VAL A 64 -8.48 -9.42 0.24
C VAL A 64 -8.10 -10.57 -0.68
N THR A 65 -6.87 -10.60 -1.20
CA THR A 65 -6.36 -11.71 -2.05
C THR A 65 -5.50 -12.70 -1.29
N GLY A 66 -4.91 -12.30 -0.17
CA GLY A 66 -3.98 -13.10 0.63
C GLY A 66 -4.56 -13.50 1.98
N ASP A 67 -3.68 -13.55 2.99
CA ASP A 67 -4.06 -13.80 4.37
C ASP A 67 -4.57 -12.51 5.05
N PRO A 68 -5.88 -12.41 5.37
CA PRO A 68 -6.43 -11.24 6.03
C PRO A 68 -5.95 -11.08 7.47
N ASN A 69 -5.38 -12.13 8.09
CA ASN A 69 -4.81 -12.08 9.44
C ASN A 69 -3.35 -11.65 9.44
N TYR A 70 -2.73 -11.42 8.28
CA TYR A 70 -1.35 -10.93 8.20
C TYR A 70 -1.27 -9.47 8.68
N GLU A 71 -0.91 -9.32 9.95
CA GLU A 71 -0.91 -8.08 10.73
C GLU A 71 -0.15 -6.93 10.07
N ASP A 72 0.97 -7.23 9.39
CA ASP A 72 1.84 -6.25 8.74
C ASP A 72 1.09 -5.39 7.71
N ASN A 73 0.15 -5.98 6.95
CA ASN A 73 -0.66 -5.21 6.00
C ASN A 73 -1.53 -4.16 6.70
N TRP A 74 -2.09 -4.48 7.86
CA TRP A 74 -2.90 -3.55 8.65
C TRP A 74 -2.04 -2.48 9.31
N ARG A 75 -0.87 -2.85 9.85
CA ARG A 75 0.11 -1.91 10.38
C ARG A 75 0.59 -0.93 9.32
N ASP A 76 0.87 -1.40 8.11
CA ASP A 76 1.25 -0.56 6.99
C ASP A 76 0.15 0.45 6.63
N ILE A 77 -1.13 0.04 6.61
CA ILE A 77 -2.25 0.97 6.37
C ILE A 77 -2.26 2.10 7.40
N ALA A 78 -2.12 1.75 8.68
CA ALA A 78 -2.04 2.74 9.75
C ALA A 78 -0.82 3.66 9.57
N GLY A 79 0.35 3.09 9.26
CA GLY A 79 1.58 3.85 9.02
C GLY A 79 1.47 4.83 7.85
N TYR A 80 0.94 4.39 6.71
CA TYR A 80 0.73 5.28 5.56
C TYR A 80 -0.31 6.37 5.85
N ALA A 81 -1.37 6.06 6.60
CA ALA A 81 -2.34 7.08 7.01
C ALA A 81 -1.68 8.13 7.92
N MET A 82 -0.83 7.71 8.86
CA MET A 82 -0.07 8.61 9.73
C MET A 82 0.88 9.51 8.93
N LEU A 83 1.66 8.92 8.03
CA LEU A 83 2.61 9.65 7.18
C LEU A 83 1.92 10.59 6.19
N GLY A 84 0.87 10.14 5.51
CA GLY A 84 0.14 10.95 4.53
C GLY A 84 -0.64 12.11 5.16
N GLY A 85 -1.18 11.91 6.35
CA GLY A 85 -1.88 12.94 7.12
C GLY A 85 -0.96 13.85 7.94
N ASN A 86 0.36 13.59 7.94
CA ASN A 86 1.32 14.24 8.84
C ASN A 86 0.87 14.22 10.32
N LEU A 87 0.37 13.07 10.76
CA LEU A 87 -0.23 12.89 12.09
C LEU A 87 0.78 12.52 13.17
N THR A 88 2.07 12.41 12.83
CA THR A 88 3.14 12.00 13.75
C THR A 88 3.52 13.07 14.77
N GLY A 89 2.95 14.28 14.68
CA GLY A 89 3.16 15.34 15.66
C GLY A 89 4.54 16.00 15.60
N GLU A 90 5.38 15.61 14.65
CA GLU A 90 6.61 16.32 14.30
C GLU A 90 6.21 17.57 13.49
N ASN A 91 5.90 18.64 14.21
CA ASN A 91 5.90 19.97 13.63
C ASN A 91 7.32 20.21 13.11
N ASN A 92 7.49 20.21 11.79
CA ASN A 92 8.67 20.79 11.14
C ASN A 92 8.64 22.30 11.41
N ASN A 93 9.06 22.68 12.62
CA ASN A 93 9.47 24.03 12.95
C ASN A 93 10.89 24.21 12.41
N GLU A 94 11.01 24.49 11.11
CA GLU A 94 12.09 25.29 10.51
C GLU A 94 11.53 26.13 9.35
#